data_AF-A0A6P8W206-F1
#
_entry.id   AF-A0A6P8W206-F1
#
_cell.length_a   1.000
_cell.length_b   1.000
_cell.length_c   1.000
_cell.angle_alpha   90.00
_cell.angle_beta   90.00
_cell.angle_gamma   90.00
#
_symmetry.space_group_name_H-M   'P 1'
#
loop_
_entity.id
_entity.type
_entity.pdbx_description
1 polymer ?
#
loop_
_entity_poly.entity_id
_entity_poly.type
_entity_poly.pdbx_seq_one_letter_code
_entity_poly.pdbx_strand_id
1 'polypeptide(L)'
;MRKMQLIRRLLNYKYLTRAQINGFDNYKYSAIDTSPLSQYVMHPFWDWLVKFFPRWFAPNLMTFLGFLFSVMNLVLLSYYDWNFEASSGEEHTTPIPSWVWLCTAINIFVAYTLDGIDGKQARRIGLSGPLGELFDHGLDSYTAMLIPTCLYSIFGRSRVYSVRPMRMYYVCLTVYFNFFISHWEKYNTGILYLPWGYDLSMWGSTAMYLVTWWMGFEGWKFELPLGSLGTLPLGNVMEAVLHISAMANLPLVFINVYNSYKNRTGRLLSLAEALRPLWPFVTYFVLLFVWPFVSPNDIMETDPRAMFMLSGTIFSNVSCRLIVSQMSVTRCEAWHWQTPMYVVSIVLGLWLPVLERPLLYMLLIVTTLTHWHYGASVVDQMCEHFNRICFTVHKRVPDKEVESKPQVKLQEHPDELKTSLKKD
;
A
#
# COMPACT_ATOMS: atom_id res chain seq x y z
N MET A 1 -31.12 1.72 20.98
CA MET A 1 -30.53 0.40 21.31
C MET A 1 -30.21 -0.47 20.08
N ARG A 2 -31.18 -0.86 19.21
CA ARG A 2 -30.90 -1.73 18.04
C ARG A 2 -29.92 -1.15 17.00
N LYS A 3 -30.00 0.15 16.67
CA LYS A 3 -29.05 0.82 15.77
C LYS A 3 -27.61 0.82 16.33
N MET A 4 -27.44 1.10 17.62
CA MET A 4 -26.13 1.02 18.29
C MET A 4 -25.58 -0.41 18.33
N GLN A 5 -26.43 -1.43 18.52
CA GLN A 5 -26.01 -2.83 18.45
C GLN A 5 -25.58 -3.24 17.04
N LEU A 6 -26.25 -2.75 16.00
CA LEU A 6 -25.85 -3.00 14.61
C LEU A 6 -24.51 -2.34 14.28
N ILE A 7 -24.34 -1.06 14.63
CA ILE A 7 -23.08 -0.33 14.43
C ILE A 7 -21.94 -1.04 15.18
N ARG A 8 -22.15 -1.45 16.43
CA ARG A 8 -21.15 -2.19 17.22
C ARG A 8 -20.83 -3.56 16.63
N ARG A 9 -21.81 -4.26 16.03
CA ARG A 9 -21.57 -5.52 15.33
C ARG A 9 -20.81 -5.34 14.02
N LEU A 10 -21.11 -4.27 13.27
CA LEU A 10 -20.41 -3.96 12.03
C LEU A 10 -18.95 -3.60 12.33
N LEU A 11 -18.70 -2.69 13.27
CA LEU A 11 -17.36 -2.28 13.69
C LEU A 11 -16.52 -3.43 14.28
N ASN A 12 -17.16 -4.45 14.86
CA ASN A 12 -16.48 -5.59 15.48
C ASN A 12 -16.58 -6.87 14.62
N TYR A 13 -16.78 -6.74 13.31
CA TYR A 13 -16.86 -7.91 12.44
C TYR A 13 -15.53 -8.67 12.42
N LYS A 14 -15.58 -9.98 12.66
CA LYS A 14 -14.40 -10.85 12.70
C LYS A 14 -14.13 -11.42 11.30
N TYR A 15 -13.10 -10.90 10.65
CA TYR A 15 -12.67 -11.37 9.32
C TYR A 15 -11.76 -12.59 9.36
N LEU A 16 -11.00 -12.80 10.44
CA LEU A 16 -10.07 -13.91 10.52
C LEU A 16 -10.80 -15.16 11.03
N THR A 17 -10.67 -16.24 10.29
CA THR A 17 -11.13 -17.56 10.74
C THR A 17 -10.24 -18.09 11.86
N ARG A 18 -10.77 -19.02 12.67
CA ARG A 18 -9.99 -19.68 13.73
C ARG A 18 -8.77 -20.41 13.19
N ALA A 19 -8.87 -20.99 11.98
CA ALA A 19 -7.74 -21.62 11.30
C ALA A 19 -6.65 -20.60 10.94
N GLN A 20 -7.02 -19.41 10.47
CA GLN A 20 -6.07 -18.33 10.19
C GLN A 20 -5.36 -17.86 11.45
N ILE A 21 -6.12 -17.63 12.53
CA ILE A 21 -5.59 -17.22 13.83
C ILE A 21 -4.57 -18.25 14.35
N ASN A 22 -4.93 -19.53 14.40
CA ASN A 22 -4.04 -20.60 14.84
C ASN A 22 -2.82 -20.76 13.91
N GLY A 23 -2.98 -20.47 12.62
CA GLY A 23 -1.90 -20.49 11.64
C GLY A 23 -0.81 -19.46 11.96
N PHE A 24 -1.18 -18.28 12.42
CA PHE A 24 -0.23 -17.23 12.77
C PHE A 24 0.67 -17.58 13.96
N ASP A 25 0.24 -18.46 14.87
CA ASP A 25 1.07 -18.91 16.01
C ASP A 25 2.31 -19.69 15.56
N ASN A 26 2.21 -20.36 14.41
CA ASN A 26 3.29 -21.17 13.85
C ASN A 26 4.09 -20.40 12.79
N TYR A 27 3.75 -19.13 12.55
CA TYR A 27 4.37 -18.34 11.52
C TYR A 27 5.83 -18.02 11.84
N LYS A 28 6.71 -18.24 10.86
CA LYS A 28 8.11 -17.84 10.91
C LYS A 28 8.42 -16.97 9.70
N TYR A 29 8.96 -15.78 9.97
CA TYR A 29 9.41 -14.89 8.92
C TYR A 29 10.50 -15.56 8.07
N SER A 30 10.32 -15.52 6.75
CA SER A 30 11.29 -16.00 5.78
C SER A 30 11.25 -15.11 4.55
N ALA A 31 12.34 -14.39 4.33
CA ALA A 31 12.52 -13.53 3.17
C ALA A 31 13.97 -13.61 2.69
N ILE A 32 14.17 -13.48 1.39
CA ILE A 32 15.46 -13.42 0.73
C ILE A 32 15.52 -12.12 -0.06
N ASP A 33 16.56 -11.34 0.22
CA ASP A 33 16.91 -10.13 -0.51
C ASP A 33 18.27 -10.34 -1.19
N THR A 34 18.30 -10.18 -2.51
CA THR A 34 19.52 -10.25 -3.32
C THR A 34 19.81 -8.95 -4.06
N SER A 35 19.07 -7.88 -3.78
CA SER A 35 19.23 -6.56 -4.39
C SER A 35 20.59 -5.98 -4.01
N PRO A 36 21.49 -5.67 -4.97
CA PRO A 36 22.76 -5.04 -4.64
C PRO A 36 22.58 -3.68 -3.97
N LEU A 37 21.58 -2.90 -4.40
CA LEU A 37 21.25 -1.62 -3.79
C LEU A 37 20.81 -1.82 -2.33
N SER A 38 19.94 -2.80 -2.07
CA SER A 38 19.52 -3.12 -0.71
C SER A 38 20.70 -3.54 0.16
N GLN A 39 21.43 -4.58 -0.27
CA GLN A 39 22.47 -5.22 0.53
C GLN A 39 23.65 -4.29 0.86
N TYR A 40 24.12 -3.52 -0.12
CA TYR A 40 25.36 -2.75 0.02
C TYR A 40 25.14 -1.28 0.40
N VAL A 41 23.93 -0.73 0.19
CA VAL A 41 23.65 0.69 0.48
C VAL A 41 22.55 0.83 1.52
N MET A 42 21.37 0.26 1.26
CA MET A 42 20.19 0.54 2.08
C MET A 42 20.25 -0.14 3.45
N HIS A 43 20.58 -1.43 3.50
CA HIS A 43 20.71 -2.14 4.77
C HIS A 43 21.73 -1.49 5.72
N PRO A 44 22.96 -1.14 5.28
CA PRO A 44 23.90 -0.37 6.11
C PRO A 44 23.36 0.97 6.57
N PHE A 45 22.73 1.75 5.67
CA PHE A 45 22.11 3.03 6.02
C PHE A 45 21.01 2.88 7.07
N TRP A 46 20.11 1.92 6.87
CA TRP A 46 19.00 1.63 7.75
C TRP A 46 19.45 1.06 9.12
N ASP A 47 20.48 0.20 9.16
CA ASP A 47 21.05 -0.32 10.41
C ASP A 47 21.77 0.77 11.21
N TRP A 48 22.34 1.76 10.54
CA TRP A 48 22.85 2.96 11.18
C TRP A 48 21.70 3.83 11.71
N LEU A 49 20.72 4.14 10.87
CA LEU A 49 19.64 5.09 11.17
C LEU A 49 18.73 4.60 12.30
N VAL A 50 18.36 3.31 12.31
CA VAL A 50 17.43 2.75 13.30
C VAL A 50 17.93 2.93 14.74
N LYS A 51 19.25 3.07 14.96
CA LYS A 51 19.86 3.25 16.28
C LYS A 51 19.43 4.57 16.95
N PHE A 52 19.11 5.59 16.14
CA PHE A 52 18.66 6.91 16.61
C PHE A 52 17.17 6.94 16.99
N PHE A 53 16.38 5.95 16.56
CA PHE A 53 14.97 5.89 16.93
C PHE A 53 14.81 5.50 18.40
N PRO A 54 13.95 6.21 19.17
CA PRO A 54 13.64 5.83 20.55
C PRO A 54 13.02 4.43 20.63
N ARG A 55 13.31 3.68 21.70
CA ARG A 55 12.78 2.31 21.85
C ARG A 55 11.27 2.25 22.10
N TRP A 56 10.64 3.36 22.48
CA TRP A 56 9.17 3.46 22.61
C TRP A 56 8.47 3.65 21.26
N PHE A 57 9.22 4.00 20.21
CA PHE A 57 8.67 4.21 18.88
C PHE A 57 8.37 2.84 18.25
N ALA A 58 7.07 2.53 18.15
CA ALA A 58 6.60 1.22 17.72
C ALA A 58 6.82 0.99 16.21
N PRO A 59 7.24 -0.21 15.77
CA PRO A 59 7.44 -0.55 14.36
C PRO A 59 6.23 -0.23 13.48
N ASN A 60 5.04 -0.70 13.86
CA ASN A 60 3.82 -0.44 13.09
C ASN A 60 3.47 1.06 12.99
N LEU A 61 3.90 1.88 13.96
CA LEU A 61 3.73 3.33 13.87
C LEU A 61 4.67 3.90 12.79
N MET A 62 5.89 3.36 12.65
CA MET A 62 6.81 3.74 11.57
C MET A 62 6.19 3.47 10.21
N THR A 63 5.73 2.23 10.00
CA THR A 63 5.03 1.80 8.78
C THR A 63 3.83 2.70 8.50
N PHE A 64 2.98 2.94 9.50
CA PHE A 64 1.78 3.75 9.33
C PHE A 64 2.09 5.21 8.99
N LEU A 65 3.09 5.82 9.62
CA LEU A 65 3.52 7.17 9.28
C LEU A 65 4.10 7.23 7.86
N GLY A 66 4.90 6.24 7.45
CA GLY A 66 5.40 6.12 6.08
C GLY A 66 4.26 6.06 5.07
N PHE A 67 3.26 5.21 5.34
CA PHE A 67 2.04 5.15 4.55
C PHE A 67 1.30 6.49 4.47
N LEU A 68 1.15 7.21 5.60
CA LEU A 68 0.48 8.51 5.62
C LEU A 68 1.21 9.58 4.79
N PHE A 69 2.54 9.54 4.68
CA PHE A 69 3.27 10.42 3.76
C PHE A 69 2.92 10.14 2.29
N SER A 70 2.77 8.88 1.90
CA SER A 70 2.28 8.50 0.56
C SER A 70 0.84 8.95 0.33
N VAL A 71 -0.03 8.84 1.34
CA VAL A 71 -1.41 9.36 1.27
C VAL A 71 -1.42 10.89 1.14
N MET A 72 -0.57 11.58 1.89
CA MET A 72 -0.44 13.04 1.82
C MET A 72 -0.04 13.50 0.41
N ASN A 73 0.89 12.79 -0.23
CA ASN A 73 1.26 13.05 -1.63
C ASN A 73 0.07 12.90 -2.57
N LEU A 74 -0.70 11.82 -2.44
CA LEU A 74 -1.90 11.62 -3.26
C LEU A 74 -2.87 12.77 -3.04
N VAL A 75 -3.20 13.12 -1.79
CA VAL A 75 -4.15 14.20 -1.47
C VAL A 75 -3.67 15.53 -2.04
N LEU A 76 -2.40 15.88 -1.84
CA LEU A 76 -1.83 17.14 -2.27
C LEU A 76 -1.85 17.27 -3.80
N LEU A 77 -1.38 16.25 -4.52
CA LEU A 77 -1.39 16.24 -5.99
C LEU A 77 -2.81 16.19 -6.56
N SER A 78 -3.74 15.49 -5.89
CA SER A 78 -5.15 15.43 -6.31
C SER A 78 -5.88 16.77 -6.12
N TYR A 79 -5.49 17.54 -5.10
CA TYR A 79 -6.02 18.87 -4.85
C TYR A 79 -5.64 19.85 -5.97
N TYR A 80 -4.38 19.82 -6.42
CA TYR A 80 -3.89 20.70 -7.48
C TYR A 80 -4.28 20.21 -8.89
N ASP A 81 -4.34 18.90 -9.09
CA ASP A 81 -4.51 18.33 -10.43
C ASP A 81 -5.23 16.98 -10.40
N TRP A 82 -6.55 16.99 -10.27
CA TRP A 82 -7.34 15.76 -10.25
C TRP A 82 -7.16 14.93 -11.54
N ASN A 83 -7.09 15.59 -12.71
CA ASN A 83 -7.18 14.96 -14.03
C ASN A 83 -5.85 14.77 -14.77
N PHE A 84 -4.72 15.04 -14.11
CA PHE A 84 -3.36 14.95 -14.67
C PHE A 84 -3.09 15.98 -15.79
N GLU A 85 -3.74 17.12 -15.77
CA GLU A 85 -3.65 18.17 -16.79
C GLU A 85 -2.60 19.24 -16.47
N ALA A 86 -2.29 19.47 -15.18
CA ALA A 86 -1.43 20.58 -14.75
C ALA A 86 -0.01 20.51 -15.33
N SER A 87 0.51 19.30 -15.52
CA SER A 87 1.84 19.07 -16.11
C SER A 87 1.77 18.72 -17.60
N SER A 88 0.63 18.94 -18.28
CA SER A 88 0.48 18.61 -19.71
C SER A 88 1.25 19.56 -20.63
N GLY A 89 1.43 20.82 -20.22
CA GLY A 89 1.97 21.90 -21.05
C GLY A 89 0.98 22.45 -22.08
N GLU A 90 -0.30 22.06 -21.99
CA GLU A 90 -1.36 22.57 -22.85
C GLU A 90 -1.85 23.94 -22.38
N GLU A 91 -2.43 24.72 -23.30
CA GLU A 91 -3.04 26.02 -22.98
C GLU A 91 -4.16 25.86 -21.93
N HIS A 92 -4.33 26.88 -21.09
CA HIS A 92 -5.33 26.92 -20.00
C HIS A 92 -5.13 25.91 -18.85
N THR A 93 -3.95 25.31 -18.73
CA THR A 93 -3.58 24.50 -17.56
C THR A 93 -2.78 25.32 -16.55
N THR A 94 -2.97 25.04 -15.25
CA THR A 94 -2.21 25.69 -14.17
C THR A 94 -1.19 24.70 -13.62
N PRO A 95 0.12 24.97 -13.72
CA PRO A 95 1.15 24.09 -13.18
C PRO A 95 1.05 23.89 -11.67
N ILE A 96 1.45 22.70 -11.22
CA ILE A 96 1.55 22.40 -9.78
C ILE A 96 2.71 23.23 -9.17
N PRO A 97 2.50 23.93 -8.04
CA PRO A 97 3.53 24.76 -7.42
C PRO A 97 4.80 23.96 -7.06
N SER A 98 5.99 24.52 -7.30
CA SER A 98 7.24 23.78 -7.16
C SER A 98 7.49 23.21 -5.76
N TRP A 99 7.04 23.88 -4.70
CA TRP A 99 7.18 23.38 -3.34
C TRP A 99 6.45 22.04 -3.12
N VAL A 100 5.39 21.76 -3.88
CA VAL A 100 4.66 20.48 -3.83
C VAL A 100 5.55 19.35 -4.31
N TRP A 101 6.36 19.57 -5.35
CA TRP A 101 7.33 18.59 -5.84
C TRP A 101 8.41 18.31 -4.79
N LEU A 102 8.95 19.35 -4.14
CA LEU A 102 9.92 19.18 -3.05
C LEU A 102 9.32 18.42 -1.86
N CYS A 103 8.09 18.80 -1.45
CA CYS A 103 7.37 18.12 -0.38
C CYS A 103 7.14 16.65 -0.73
N THR A 104 6.74 16.36 -1.98
CA THR A 104 6.51 14.99 -2.47
C THR A 104 7.80 14.16 -2.44
N ALA A 105 8.93 14.73 -2.86
CA ALA A 105 10.23 14.08 -2.79
C ALA A 105 10.62 13.72 -1.35
N ILE A 106 10.50 14.67 -0.41
CA ILE A 106 10.79 14.45 1.01
C ILE A 106 9.87 13.36 1.58
N ASN A 107 8.57 13.43 1.28
CA ASN A 107 7.59 12.47 1.77
C ASN A 107 7.88 11.04 1.27
N ILE A 108 8.20 10.85 -0.02
CA ILE A 108 8.57 9.53 -0.55
C ILE A 108 9.85 9.02 0.10
N PHE A 109 10.87 9.86 0.22
CA PHE A 109 12.13 9.46 0.87
C PHE A 109 11.92 9.05 2.33
N VAL A 110 11.13 9.83 3.08
CA VAL A 110 10.80 9.53 4.48
C VAL A 110 9.93 8.27 4.56
N ALA A 111 8.94 8.10 3.69
CA ALA A 111 8.09 6.92 3.64
C ALA A 111 8.92 5.65 3.43
N TYR A 112 9.75 5.64 2.38
CA TYR A 112 10.66 4.54 2.07
C TYR A 112 11.68 4.27 3.19
N THR A 113 12.15 5.33 3.86
CA THR A 113 13.08 5.17 4.97
C THR A 113 12.42 4.56 6.20
N LEU A 114 11.19 4.99 6.54
CA LEU A 114 10.44 4.46 7.68
C LEU A 114 10.04 2.99 7.48
N ASP A 115 9.65 2.65 6.26
CA ASP A 115 9.41 1.29 5.77
C ASP A 115 10.66 0.41 5.99
N GLY A 116 11.80 0.78 5.41
CA GLY A 116 13.02 -0.03 5.49
C GLY A 116 13.63 -0.21 6.90
N ILE A 117 13.26 0.63 7.88
CA ILE A 117 13.75 0.51 9.26
C ILE A 117 12.75 -0.12 10.24
N ASP A 118 11.48 -0.34 9.87
CA ASP A 118 10.46 -0.81 10.81
C ASP A 118 10.76 -2.23 11.35
N GLY A 119 11.19 -3.15 10.49
CA GLY A 119 11.53 -4.52 10.82
C GLY A 119 12.85 -4.58 11.56
N LYS A 120 13.77 -3.65 11.26
CA LYS A 120 15.02 -3.48 12.03
C LYS A 120 14.71 -3.00 13.45
N GLN A 121 13.79 -2.05 13.59
CA GLN A 121 13.32 -1.59 14.90
C GLN A 121 12.62 -2.73 15.64
N ALA A 122 11.74 -3.48 14.96
CA ALA A 122 11.04 -4.63 15.54
C ALA A 122 12.02 -5.68 16.09
N ARG A 123 13.08 -6.01 15.34
CA ARG A 123 14.15 -6.91 15.81
C ARG A 123 14.90 -6.31 17.01
N ARG A 124 15.25 -5.02 16.95
CA ARG A 124 15.98 -4.31 18.02
C ARG A 124 15.23 -4.30 19.35
N ILE A 125 13.90 -4.25 19.34
CA ILE A 125 13.08 -4.16 20.57
C ILE A 125 12.28 -5.44 20.86
N GLY A 126 12.54 -6.54 20.15
CA GLY A 126 11.90 -7.83 20.41
C GLY A 126 10.41 -7.90 20.05
N LEU A 127 9.97 -7.08 19.10
CA LEU A 127 8.57 -7.02 18.63
C LEU A 127 8.35 -7.62 17.24
N SER A 128 9.33 -8.31 16.65
CA SER A 128 9.12 -9.07 15.42
C SER A 128 7.99 -10.10 15.57
N GLY A 129 7.21 -10.29 14.52
CA GLY A 129 6.10 -11.24 14.50
C GLY A 129 5.15 -11.02 13.32
N PRO A 130 4.18 -11.93 13.12
CA PRO A 130 3.24 -11.90 11.99
C PRO A 130 2.39 -10.62 11.95
N LEU A 131 2.07 -10.02 13.09
CA LEU A 131 1.32 -8.75 13.12
C LEU A 131 2.06 -7.64 12.37
N GLY A 132 3.36 -7.47 12.63
CA GLY A 132 4.14 -6.39 12.03
C GLY A 132 4.27 -6.57 10.52
N GLU A 133 4.59 -7.78 10.08
CA GLU A 133 4.73 -8.06 8.65
C GLU A 133 3.40 -7.96 7.87
N LEU A 134 2.29 -8.43 8.46
CA LEU A 134 0.99 -8.27 7.81
C LEU A 134 0.60 -6.79 7.71
N PHE A 135 0.96 -5.99 8.71
CA PHE A 135 0.72 -4.56 8.73
C PHE A 135 1.53 -3.85 7.64
N ASP A 136 2.83 -4.17 7.57
CA ASP A 136 3.80 -3.70 6.59
C ASP A 136 3.39 -3.98 5.15
N HIS A 137 3.41 -5.25 4.75
CA HIS A 137 3.05 -5.64 3.39
C HIS A 137 1.59 -5.31 3.03
N GLY A 138 0.70 -5.25 4.03
CA GLY A 138 -0.67 -4.80 3.85
C GLY A 138 -0.74 -3.36 3.37
N LEU A 139 0.00 -2.44 4.00
CA LEU A 139 0.09 -1.04 3.59
C LEU A 139 0.89 -0.86 2.30
N ASP A 140 1.94 -1.67 2.07
CA ASP A 140 2.69 -1.66 0.80
C ASP A 140 1.80 -1.94 -0.40
N SER A 141 0.86 -2.88 -0.25
CA SER A 141 -0.09 -3.19 -1.31
C SER A 141 -0.97 -1.99 -1.69
N TYR A 142 -1.23 -1.07 -0.75
CA TYR A 142 -1.95 0.17 -1.01
C TYR A 142 -1.03 1.23 -1.63
N THR A 143 0.19 1.34 -1.11
CA THR A 143 1.25 2.23 -1.62
C THR A 143 1.64 1.92 -3.07
N ALA A 144 1.55 0.65 -3.50
CA ALA A 144 1.71 0.22 -4.88
C ALA A 144 0.74 0.87 -5.86
N MET A 145 -0.37 1.46 -5.39
CA MET A 145 -1.22 2.37 -6.18
C MET A 145 -0.85 3.84 -5.99
N LEU A 146 -0.63 4.27 -4.75
CA LEU A 146 -0.41 5.69 -4.43
C LEU A 146 0.78 6.27 -5.20
N ILE A 147 1.92 5.57 -5.18
CA ILE A 147 3.18 6.07 -5.73
C ILE A 147 3.14 6.21 -7.25
N PRO A 148 2.81 5.18 -8.07
CA PRO A 148 2.76 5.36 -9.52
C PRO A 148 1.69 6.37 -9.94
N THR A 149 0.55 6.42 -9.25
CA THR A 149 -0.49 7.45 -9.49
C THR A 149 0.07 8.85 -9.29
N CYS A 150 0.79 9.08 -8.19
CA CYS A 150 1.43 10.38 -7.94
C CYS A 150 2.51 10.69 -8.98
N LEU A 151 3.32 9.69 -9.35
CA LEU A 151 4.44 9.84 -10.28
C LEU A 151 3.98 10.33 -11.65
N TYR A 152 2.80 9.88 -12.10
CA TYR A 152 2.21 10.35 -13.35
C TYR A 152 1.95 11.86 -13.36
N SER A 153 1.73 12.48 -12.20
CA SER A 153 1.51 13.93 -12.09
C SER A 153 2.74 14.74 -12.54
N ILE A 154 3.96 14.18 -12.48
CA ILE A 154 5.17 14.83 -13.03
C ILE A 154 5.02 15.04 -14.54
N PHE A 155 4.54 14.01 -15.23
CA PHE A 155 4.44 14.03 -16.69
C PHE A 155 3.12 14.61 -17.19
N GLY A 156 2.03 14.42 -16.45
CA GLY A 156 0.68 14.76 -16.91
C GLY A 156 0.29 14.05 -18.21
N ARG A 157 -0.88 14.39 -18.75
CA ARG A 157 -1.48 13.75 -19.94
C ARG A 157 -1.23 14.48 -21.27
N SER A 158 -0.04 15.03 -21.45
CA SER A 158 0.34 15.74 -22.70
C SER A 158 0.14 14.88 -23.95
N ARG A 159 -0.43 15.46 -25.02
CA ARG A 159 -0.66 14.77 -26.29
C ARG A 159 0.62 14.51 -27.09
N VAL A 160 1.63 15.36 -26.89
CA VAL A 160 2.87 15.35 -27.66
C VAL A 160 3.99 14.67 -26.90
N TYR A 161 4.21 15.07 -25.65
CA TYR A 161 5.41 14.68 -24.90
C TYR A 161 5.19 13.57 -23.87
N SER A 162 3.93 13.24 -23.57
CA SER A 162 3.57 12.27 -22.54
C SER A 162 2.66 11.16 -23.08
N VAL A 163 2.26 10.26 -22.19
CA VAL A 163 1.30 9.20 -22.47
C VAL A 163 -0.09 9.59 -21.95
N ARG A 164 -1.14 9.02 -22.57
CA ARG A 164 -2.53 9.19 -22.13
C ARG A 164 -2.78 8.48 -20.79
N PRO A 165 -3.81 8.86 -20.02
CA PRO A 165 -4.11 8.22 -18.73
C PRO A 165 -4.27 6.70 -18.83
N MET A 166 -4.89 6.20 -19.91
CA MET A 166 -5.04 4.77 -20.14
C MET A 166 -3.70 4.01 -20.26
N ARG A 167 -2.67 4.63 -20.84
CA ARG A 167 -1.33 4.02 -20.94
C ARG A 167 -0.64 3.97 -19.59
N MET A 168 -0.73 5.05 -18.81
CA MET A 168 -0.26 5.04 -17.43
C MET A 168 -1.03 4.03 -16.55
N TYR A 169 -2.32 3.83 -16.83
CA TYR A 169 -3.10 2.82 -16.15
C TYR A 169 -2.54 1.40 -16.37
N TYR A 170 -2.03 1.09 -17.57
CA TYR A 170 -1.35 -0.19 -17.81
C TYR A 170 -0.07 -0.34 -16.99
N VAL A 171 0.69 0.76 -16.79
CA VAL A 171 1.84 0.75 -15.88
C VAL A 171 1.39 0.41 -14.47
N CYS A 172 0.31 1.03 -13.97
CA CYS A 172 -0.25 0.73 -12.66
C CYS A 172 -0.67 -0.76 -12.55
N LEU A 173 -1.37 -1.29 -13.55
CA LEU A 173 -1.74 -2.70 -13.62
C LEU A 173 -0.52 -3.64 -13.60
N THR A 174 0.58 -3.23 -14.23
CA THR A 174 1.85 -3.98 -14.22
C THR A 174 2.48 -3.97 -12.83
N VAL A 175 2.48 -2.83 -12.13
CA VAL A 175 2.95 -2.73 -10.74
C VAL A 175 2.09 -3.60 -9.81
N TYR A 176 0.77 -3.59 -9.98
CA TYR A 176 -0.14 -4.45 -9.20
C TYR A 176 0.16 -5.93 -9.43
N PHE A 177 0.33 -6.33 -10.69
CA PHE A 177 0.68 -7.69 -11.05
C PHE A 177 2.02 -8.12 -10.42
N ASN A 178 3.04 -7.26 -10.50
CA ASN A 178 4.34 -7.54 -9.90
C ASN A 178 4.26 -7.76 -8.39
N PHE A 179 3.60 -6.84 -7.67
CA PHE A 179 3.41 -7.00 -6.23
C PHE A 179 2.62 -8.27 -5.90
N PHE A 180 1.56 -8.55 -6.66
CA PHE A 180 0.73 -9.74 -6.45
C PHE A 180 1.52 -11.03 -6.68
N ILE A 181 2.32 -11.09 -7.73
CA ILE A 181 3.01 -12.32 -8.13
C ILE A 181 4.13 -12.68 -7.13
N SER A 182 4.78 -11.70 -6.49
CA SER A 182 5.72 -11.95 -5.38
C SER A 182 5.04 -12.56 -4.14
N HIS A 183 3.80 -12.16 -3.87
CA HIS A 183 3.00 -12.76 -2.80
C HIS A 183 2.45 -14.14 -3.20
N TRP A 184 2.09 -14.31 -4.48
CA TRP A 184 1.75 -15.63 -5.00
C TRP A 184 2.94 -16.60 -4.93
N GLU A 185 4.15 -16.12 -5.22
CA GLU A 185 5.38 -16.89 -5.06
C GLU A 185 5.51 -17.37 -3.62
N LYS A 186 5.45 -16.45 -2.63
CA LYS A 186 5.51 -16.79 -1.22
C LYS A 186 4.39 -17.74 -0.78
N TYR A 187 3.18 -17.58 -1.29
CA TYR A 187 2.07 -18.51 -1.01
C TYR A 187 2.41 -19.95 -1.40
N ASN A 188 3.23 -20.16 -2.43
CA ASN A 188 3.63 -21.48 -2.92
C ASN A 188 4.96 -21.99 -2.32
N THR A 189 5.94 -21.10 -2.15
CA THR A 189 7.31 -21.45 -1.72
C THR A 189 7.51 -21.35 -0.20
N GLY A 190 6.71 -20.53 0.49
CA GLY A 190 6.91 -20.17 1.89
C GLY A 190 7.99 -19.10 2.12
N ILE A 191 8.59 -18.54 1.07
CA ILE A 191 9.69 -17.57 1.13
C ILE A 191 9.28 -16.31 0.36
N LEU A 192 9.45 -15.13 0.97
CA LEU A 192 9.31 -13.86 0.25
C LEU A 192 10.62 -13.53 -0.47
N TYR A 193 10.60 -13.40 -1.79
CA TYR A 193 11.74 -12.86 -2.52
C TYR A 193 11.50 -11.37 -2.77
N LEU A 194 12.38 -10.52 -2.23
CA LEU A 194 12.24 -9.08 -2.37
C LEU A 194 12.67 -8.63 -3.78
N PRO A 195 11.80 -7.93 -4.53
CA PRO A 195 12.11 -7.53 -5.90
C PRO A 195 13.09 -6.35 -5.93
N TRP A 196 14.15 -6.47 -6.74
CA TRP A 196 15.16 -5.41 -6.89
C TRP A 196 14.57 -4.08 -7.39
N GLY A 197 13.49 -4.16 -8.16
CA GLY A 197 12.81 -2.99 -8.70
C GLY A 197 12.23 -2.07 -7.63
N TYR A 198 11.96 -2.56 -6.41
CA TYR A 198 11.35 -1.75 -5.35
C TYR A 198 12.25 -0.59 -4.91
N ASP A 199 13.46 -0.89 -4.43
CA ASP A 199 14.42 0.14 -3.95
C ASP A 199 14.78 1.13 -5.06
N LEU A 200 14.99 0.62 -6.27
CA LEU A 200 15.28 1.43 -7.46
C LEU A 200 14.12 2.37 -7.78
N SER A 201 12.88 1.91 -7.65
CA SER A 201 11.69 2.73 -7.89
C SER A 201 11.53 3.81 -6.82
N MET A 202 11.86 3.54 -5.56
CA MET A 202 11.76 4.54 -4.49
C MET A 202 12.80 5.64 -4.62
N TRP A 203 14.05 5.29 -4.90
CA TRP A 203 15.09 6.27 -5.21
C TRP A 203 14.83 7.01 -6.52
N GLY A 204 14.42 6.29 -7.56
CA GLY A 204 14.05 6.87 -8.85
C GLY A 204 12.93 7.89 -8.70
N SER A 205 11.86 7.54 -8.00
CA SER A 205 10.74 8.46 -7.72
C SER A 205 11.19 9.68 -6.94
N THR A 206 11.97 9.49 -5.86
CA THR A 206 12.52 10.60 -5.06
C THR A 206 13.34 11.55 -5.93
N ALA A 207 14.26 11.01 -6.73
CA ALA A 207 15.11 11.80 -7.63
C ALA A 207 14.27 12.54 -8.69
N MET A 208 13.28 11.88 -9.28
CA MET A 208 12.40 12.52 -10.27
C MET A 208 11.63 13.69 -9.68
N TYR A 209 11.12 13.59 -8.45
CA TYR A 209 10.46 14.73 -7.80
C TYR A 209 11.45 15.86 -7.47
N LEU A 210 12.68 15.56 -7.04
CA LEU A 210 13.71 16.58 -6.80
C LEU A 210 14.13 17.29 -8.09
N VAL A 211 14.29 16.54 -9.18
CA VAL A 211 14.58 17.10 -10.50
C VAL A 211 13.43 17.99 -10.97
N THR A 212 12.18 17.53 -10.83
CA THR A 212 10.98 18.31 -11.19
C THR A 212 10.84 19.57 -10.33
N TRP A 213 11.17 19.50 -9.04
CA TRP A 213 11.22 20.67 -8.17
C TRP A 213 12.22 21.73 -8.68
N TRP A 214 13.39 21.29 -9.14
CA TRP A 214 14.47 22.16 -9.59
C TRP A 214 14.21 22.79 -10.97
N MET A 215 13.82 21.98 -11.96
CA MET A 215 13.71 22.42 -13.36
C MET A 215 12.29 22.66 -13.86
N GLY A 216 11.27 22.36 -13.04
CA GLY A 216 9.87 22.34 -13.48
C GLY A 216 9.49 21.06 -14.22
N PHE A 217 8.20 20.93 -14.52
CA PHE A 217 7.68 19.78 -15.27
C PHE A 217 8.01 19.89 -16.78
N GLU A 218 8.21 21.12 -17.25
CA GLU A 218 8.55 21.50 -18.62
C GLU A 218 9.86 20.85 -19.06
N GLY A 219 10.77 20.65 -18.11
CA GLY A 219 12.02 19.96 -18.36
C GLY A 219 11.86 18.51 -18.84
N TRP A 220 10.71 17.88 -18.61
CA TRP A 220 10.38 16.54 -19.11
C TRP A 220 9.68 16.57 -20.49
N LYS A 221 9.53 17.74 -21.11
CA LYS A 221 8.79 17.97 -22.37
C LYS A 221 9.71 18.06 -23.57
N PHE A 222 10.32 16.93 -23.91
CA PHE A 222 11.15 16.83 -25.12
C PHE A 222 11.02 15.45 -25.77
N GLU A 223 11.53 15.36 -26.98
CA GLU A 223 11.65 14.10 -27.71
C GLU A 223 13.12 13.72 -27.87
N LEU A 224 13.43 12.44 -27.73
CA LEU A 224 14.76 11.90 -28.00
C LEU A 224 14.94 11.71 -29.51
N PRO A 225 16.01 12.26 -30.11
CA PRO A 225 16.31 12.02 -31.51
C PRO A 225 16.87 10.60 -31.70
N LEU A 226 16.22 9.79 -32.55
CA LEU A 226 16.65 8.43 -32.92
C LEU A 226 17.34 8.39 -34.30
N GLY A 227 17.88 9.53 -34.74
CA GLY A 227 18.50 9.68 -36.06
C GLY A 227 17.48 9.49 -37.19
N SER A 228 17.77 8.58 -38.13
CA SER A 228 16.89 8.32 -39.28
C SER A 228 15.57 7.64 -38.94
N LEU A 229 15.40 7.14 -37.70
CA LEU A 229 14.18 6.49 -37.22
C LEU A 229 13.13 7.48 -36.69
N GLY A 230 13.44 8.79 -36.65
CA GLY A 230 12.54 9.84 -36.17
C GLY A 230 12.85 10.26 -34.73
N THR A 231 11.81 10.68 -34.01
CA THR A 231 11.89 11.12 -32.61
C THR A 231 11.02 10.25 -31.71
N LEU A 232 11.37 10.16 -30.43
CA LEU A 232 10.60 9.42 -29.42
C LEU A 232 10.26 10.33 -28.24
N PRO A 233 8.97 10.62 -27.99
CA PRO A 233 8.55 11.39 -26.83
C PRO A 233 9.04 10.78 -25.52
N LEU A 234 9.54 11.61 -24.60
CA LEU A 234 10.09 11.14 -23.33
C LEU A 234 9.06 10.34 -22.50
N GLY A 235 7.78 10.69 -22.56
CA GLY A 235 6.73 9.92 -21.90
C GLY A 235 6.67 8.45 -22.32
N ASN A 236 6.90 8.15 -23.60
CA ASN A 236 6.94 6.76 -24.08
C ASN A 236 8.18 6.02 -23.54
N VAL A 237 9.31 6.70 -23.41
CA VAL A 237 10.53 6.15 -22.80
C VAL A 237 10.27 5.83 -21.33
N MET A 238 9.65 6.76 -20.61
CA MET A 238 9.33 6.61 -19.19
C MET A 238 8.34 5.45 -18.96
N GLU A 239 7.28 5.35 -19.77
CA GLU A 239 6.35 4.22 -19.72
C GLU A 239 7.08 2.88 -19.95
N ALA A 240 7.95 2.80 -20.96
CA ALA A 240 8.74 1.59 -21.22
C ALA A 240 9.66 1.23 -20.05
N VAL A 241 10.36 2.20 -19.48
CA VAL A 241 11.23 2.01 -18.29
C VAL A 241 10.41 1.49 -17.11
N LEU A 242 9.23 2.08 -16.85
CA LEU A 242 8.36 1.66 -15.75
C LEU A 242 7.84 0.23 -15.94
N HIS A 243 7.42 -0.15 -17.15
CA HIS A 243 7.02 -1.53 -17.43
C HIS A 243 8.17 -2.53 -17.28
N ILE A 244 9.35 -2.22 -17.85
CA ILE A 244 10.52 -3.09 -17.77
C ILE A 244 10.94 -3.27 -16.30
N SER A 245 11.00 -2.17 -15.54
CA SER A 245 11.35 -2.21 -14.12
C SER A 245 10.35 -3.04 -13.31
N ALA A 246 9.05 -2.83 -13.51
CA ALA A 246 8.01 -3.58 -12.81
C ALA A 246 8.01 -5.08 -13.15
N MET A 247 8.45 -5.49 -14.34
CA MET A 247 8.42 -6.89 -14.79
C MET A 247 9.76 -7.63 -14.63
N ALA A 248 10.81 -6.95 -14.16
CA ALA A 248 12.17 -7.49 -14.14
C ALA A 248 12.34 -8.77 -13.31
N ASN A 249 11.54 -8.97 -12.26
CA ASN A 249 11.60 -10.14 -11.38
C ASN A 249 10.76 -11.34 -11.88
N LEU A 250 9.88 -11.15 -12.87
CA LEU A 250 8.89 -12.17 -13.24
C LEU A 250 9.53 -13.53 -13.63
N PRO A 251 10.62 -13.59 -14.42
CA PRO A 251 11.28 -14.86 -14.72
C PRO A 251 11.77 -15.59 -13.46
N LEU A 252 12.30 -14.85 -12.48
CA LEU A 252 12.81 -15.41 -11.23
C LEU A 252 11.69 -16.03 -10.40
N VAL A 253 10.52 -15.40 -10.36
CA VAL A 253 9.35 -15.93 -9.65
C VAL A 253 8.99 -17.34 -10.15
N PHE A 254 8.90 -17.53 -11.47
CA PHE A 254 8.60 -18.86 -12.03
C PHE A 254 9.71 -19.87 -11.76
N ILE A 255 10.98 -19.45 -11.85
CA ILE A 255 12.14 -20.32 -11.55
C ILE A 255 12.13 -20.75 -10.08
N ASN A 256 11.83 -19.85 -9.16
CA ASN A 256 11.79 -20.12 -7.72
C ASN A 256 10.63 -21.04 -7.35
N VAL A 257 9.42 -20.82 -7.92
CA VAL A 257 8.31 -21.76 -7.74
C VAL A 257 8.68 -23.14 -8.31
N TYR A 258 9.22 -23.20 -9.52
CA TYR A 258 9.66 -24.48 -10.11
C TYR A 258 10.69 -25.19 -9.24
N ASN A 259 11.73 -24.49 -8.78
CA ASN A 259 12.77 -25.04 -7.92
C ASN A 259 12.22 -25.50 -6.58
N SER A 260 11.27 -24.77 -5.99
CA SER A 260 10.57 -25.15 -4.76
C SER A 260 9.84 -26.50 -4.91
N TYR A 261 9.18 -26.71 -6.04
CA TYR A 261 8.49 -27.97 -6.35
C TYR A 261 9.48 -29.11 -6.65
N LYS A 262 10.49 -28.84 -7.47
CA LYS A 262 11.54 -29.80 -7.82
C LYS A 262 12.31 -30.29 -6.59
N ASN A 263 12.67 -29.37 -5.70
CA ASN A 263 13.47 -29.65 -4.51
C ASN A 263 12.62 -29.98 -3.28
N ARG A 264 11.27 -29.97 -3.41
CA ARG A 264 10.32 -30.30 -2.35
C ARG A 264 10.46 -29.44 -1.09
N THR A 265 10.74 -28.15 -1.25
CA THR A 265 10.99 -27.23 -0.12
C THR A 265 9.77 -26.38 0.25
N GLY A 266 8.84 -26.13 -0.68
CA GLY A 266 7.62 -25.34 -0.42
C GLY A 266 6.41 -26.16 0.03
N ARG A 267 5.21 -25.64 -0.23
CA ARG A 267 3.95 -26.28 0.21
C ARG A 267 3.49 -27.45 -0.68
N LEU A 268 4.10 -27.62 -1.86
CA LEU A 268 3.81 -28.70 -2.82
C LEU A 268 2.31 -28.86 -3.12
N LEU A 269 1.62 -27.73 -3.28
CA LEU A 269 0.20 -27.70 -3.61
C LEU A 269 -0.06 -28.28 -5.00
N SER A 270 -1.24 -28.85 -5.23
CA SER A 270 -1.66 -29.18 -6.59
C SER A 270 -1.70 -27.92 -7.46
N LEU A 271 -1.55 -28.06 -8.79
CA LEU A 271 -1.57 -26.91 -9.71
C LEU A 271 -2.82 -26.03 -9.52
N ALA A 272 -3.98 -26.65 -9.28
CA ALA A 272 -5.23 -25.93 -9.04
C ALA A 272 -5.18 -25.09 -7.75
N GLU A 273 -4.61 -25.62 -6.66
CA GLU A 273 -4.50 -24.89 -5.40
C GLU A 273 -3.37 -23.84 -5.42
N ALA A 274 -2.30 -24.09 -6.20
CA ALA A 274 -1.22 -23.15 -6.43
C ALA A 274 -1.70 -21.92 -7.22
N LEU A 275 -2.53 -22.11 -8.24
CA LEU A 275 -3.08 -21.03 -9.08
C LEU A 275 -4.32 -20.36 -8.47
N ARG A 276 -4.94 -20.97 -7.45
CA ARG A 276 -6.16 -20.47 -6.81
C ARG A 276 -6.12 -18.98 -6.41
N PRO A 277 -5.03 -18.43 -5.83
CA PRO A 277 -4.98 -17.01 -5.49
C PRO A 277 -5.08 -16.07 -6.69
N LEU A 278 -4.72 -16.53 -7.89
CA LEU A 278 -4.77 -15.71 -9.10
C LEU A 278 -6.21 -15.41 -9.53
N TRP A 279 -7.19 -16.21 -9.14
CA TRP A 279 -8.58 -16.02 -9.58
C TRP A 279 -9.20 -14.66 -9.24
N PRO A 280 -9.23 -14.22 -7.97
CA PRO A 280 -9.76 -12.89 -7.65
C PRO A 280 -8.95 -11.78 -8.31
N PHE A 281 -7.62 -11.91 -8.41
CA PHE A 281 -6.76 -10.93 -9.09
C PHE A 281 -7.12 -10.81 -10.58
N VAL A 282 -7.12 -11.92 -11.32
CA VAL A 282 -7.46 -11.95 -12.75
C VAL A 282 -8.88 -11.46 -13.00
N THR A 283 -9.83 -11.79 -12.11
CA THR A 283 -11.21 -11.33 -12.23
C THR A 283 -11.31 -9.80 -12.21
N TYR A 284 -10.72 -9.13 -11.20
CA TYR A 284 -10.74 -7.66 -11.15
C TYR A 284 -9.84 -7.04 -12.21
N PHE A 285 -8.72 -7.67 -12.54
CA PHE A 285 -7.86 -7.23 -13.63
C PHE A 285 -8.65 -7.15 -14.94
N VAL A 286 -9.39 -8.20 -15.30
CA VAL A 286 -10.23 -8.21 -16.52
C VAL A 286 -11.36 -7.18 -16.42
N LEU A 287 -12.12 -7.16 -15.32
CA LEU A 287 -13.25 -6.23 -15.18
C LEU A 287 -12.81 -4.77 -15.30
N LEU A 288 -11.71 -4.40 -14.62
CA LEU A 288 -11.21 -3.03 -14.57
C LEU A 288 -10.27 -2.66 -15.71
N PHE A 289 -9.80 -3.65 -16.48
CA PHE A 289 -9.18 -3.42 -17.77
C PHE A 289 -10.26 -3.13 -18.82
N VAL A 290 -11.28 -4.00 -18.91
CA VAL A 290 -12.33 -3.91 -19.94
C VAL A 290 -13.22 -2.67 -19.76
N TRP A 291 -13.64 -2.34 -18.53
CA TRP A 291 -14.61 -1.26 -18.29
C TRP A 291 -14.21 0.08 -18.94
N PRO A 292 -12.99 0.61 -18.74
CA PRO A 292 -12.51 1.80 -19.47
C PRO A 292 -12.66 1.75 -20.99
N PHE A 293 -12.46 0.59 -21.64
CA PHE A 293 -12.56 0.50 -23.10
C PHE A 293 -13.99 0.55 -23.63
N VAL A 294 -14.94 0.02 -22.86
CA VAL A 294 -16.36 -0.03 -23.24
C VAL A 294 -17.18 1.12 -22.64
N SER A 295 -16.53 1.99 -21.86
CA SER A 295 -17.13 3.09 -21.10
C SER A 295 -17.81 4.12 -22.00
N PRO A 296 -19.15 4.31 -21.94
CA PRO A 296 -19.84 5.33 -22.72
C PRO A 296 -19.49 6.78 -22.34
N ASN A 297 -19.00 7.05 -21.12
CA ASN A 297 -18.60 8.40 -20.69
C ASN A 297 -17.08 8.64 -20.72
N ASP A 298 -16.31 7.73 -21.33
CA ASP A 298 -14.84 7.80 -21.35
C ASP A 298 -14.23 8.06 -19.96
N ILE A 299 -14.61 7.24 -18.96
CA ILE A 299 -14.25 7.44 -17.54
C ILE A 299 -12.74 7.50 -17.28
N MET A 300 -11.95 6.89 -18.17
CA MET A 300 -10.49 6.95 -18.07
C MET A 300 -9.94 8.31 -18.48
N GLU A 301 -10.57 9.02 -19.41
CA GLU A 301 -10.15 10.36 -19.80
C GLU A 301 -10.86 11.44 -18.97
N THR A 302 -12.05 11.17 -18.42
CA THR A 302 -12.81 12.14 -17.62
C THR A 302 -12.51 12.10 -16.12
N ASP A 303 -12.30 10.92 -15.54
CA ASP A 303 -11.99 10.74 -14.11
C ASP A 303 -10.86 9.69 -13.87
N PRO A 304 -9.69 9.82 -14.52
CA PRO A 304 -8.61 8.82 -14.46
C PRO A 304 -8.18 8.47 -13.03
N ARG A 305 -8.08 9.47 -12.16
CA ARG A 305 -7.63 9.29 -10.79
C ARG A 305 -8.61 8.45 -9.96
N ALA A 306 -9.91 8.59 -10.19
CA ALA A 306 -10.92 7.75 -9.56
C ALA A 306 -10.76 6.28 -9.99
N MET A 307 -10.50 6.03 -11.28
CA MET A 307 -10.22 4.69 -11.79
C MET A 307 -8.96 4.09 -11.16
N PHE A 308 -7.86 4.84 -11.09
CA PHE A 308 -6.59 4.37 -10.51
C PHE A 308 -6.75 4.02 -9.03
N MET A 309 -7.47 4.88 -8.27
CA MET A 309 -7.74 4.64 -6.86
C MET A 309 -8.67 3.45 -6.64
N LEU A 310 -9.71 3.29 -7.47
CA LEU A 310 -10.64 2.16 -7.39
C LEU A 310 -9.90 0.84 -7.63
N SER A 311 -9.11 0.78 -8.73
CA SER A 311 -8.35 -0.41 -9.09
C SER A 311 -7.31 -0.77 -8.04
N GLY A 312 -6.56 0.22 -7.54
CA GLY A 312 -5.55 -0.02 -6.51
C GLY A 312 -6.14 -0.46 -5.18
N THR A 313 -7.28 0.10 -4.79
CA THR A 313 -7.94 -0.26 -3.53
C THR A 313 -8.45 -1.69 -3.56
N ILE A 314 -9.10 -2.12 -4.65
CA ILE A 314 -9.56 -3.52 -4.76
C ILE A 314 -8.38 -4.49 -4.89
N PHE A 315 -7.35 -4.10 -5.65
CA PHE A 315 -6.09 -4.84 -5.73
C PHE A 315 -5.49 -5.06 -4.34
N SER A 316 -5.33 -4.00 -3.55
CA SER A 316 -4.79 -4.09 -2.19
C SER A 316 -5.67 -4.97 -1.30
N ASN A 317 -7.01 -4.90 -1.41
CA ASN A 317 -7.89 -5.79 -0.65
C ASN A 317 -7.64 -7.28 -0.98
N VAL A 318 -7.54 -7.60 -2.28
CA VAL A 318 -7.26 -8.96 -2.74
C VAL A 318 -5.86 -9.41 -2.29
N SER A 319 -4.85 -8.53 -2.36
CA SER A 319 -3.49 -8.77 -1.89
C SER A 319 -3.42 -9.03 -0.39
N CYS A 320 -4.09 -8.23 0.45
CA CYS A 320 -4.12 -8.44 1.90
C CYS A 320 -4.73 -9.81 2.28
N ARG A 321 -5.76 -10.26 1.56
CA ARG A 321 -6.33 -11.60 1.76
C ARG A 321 -5.34 -12.71 1.40
N LEU A 322 -4.58 -12.53 0.31
CA LEU A 322 -3.49 -13.44 -0.04
C LEU A 322 -2.40 -13.44 1.04
N ILE A 323 -1.98 -12.27 1.55
CA ILE A 323 -1.01 -12.11 2.63
C ILE A 323 -1.46 -12.87 3.89
N VAL A 324 -2.73 -12.73 4.29
CA VAL A 324 -3.31 -13.49 5.40
C VAL A 324 -3.19 -15.00 5.14
N SER A 325 -3.60 -15.47 3.96
CA SER A 325 -3.60 -16.90 3.64
C SER A 325 -2.20 -17.52 3.56
N GLN A 326 -1.22 -16.81 3.00
CA GLN A 326 0.16 -17.32 2.94
C GLN A 326 0.80 -17.38 4.35
N MET A 327 0.58 -16.37 5.20
CA MET A 327 1.20 -16.30 6.52
C MET A 327 0.56 -17.26 7.51
N SER A 328 -0.75 -17.44 7.43
CA SER A 328 -1.45 -18.43 8.25
C SER A 328 -1.41 -19.85 7.68
N VAL A 329 -0.78 -20.06 6.51
CA VAL A 329 -0.73 -21.34 5.80
C VAL A 329 -2.14 -21.92 5.56
N THR A 330 -3.10 -21.04 5.28
CA THR A 330 -4.48 -21.43 4.97
C THR A 330 -4.76 -21.38 3.47
N ARG A 331 -5.90 -21.93 3.07
CA ARG A 331 -6.35 -21.91 1.67
C ARG A 331 -6.86 -20.51 1.31
N CYS A 332 -6.41 -19.97 0.18
CA CYS A 332 -6.88 -18.67 -0.32
C CYS A 332 -8.35 -18.72 -0.76
N GLU A 333 -9.07 -17.61 -0.66
CA GLU A 333 -10.39 -17.45 -1.27
C GLU A 333 -10.23 -17.34 -2.80
N ALA A 334 -11.07 -18.06 -3.57
CA ALA A 334 -11.06 -17.96 -5.03
C ALA A 334 -12.03 -16.91 -5.57
N TRP A 335 -12.94 -16.42 -4.71
CA TRP A 335 -13.96 -15.46 -5.08
C TRP A 335 -13.99 -14.32 -4.07
N HIS A 336 -14.09 -13.10 -4.58
CA HIS A 336 -14.22 -11.92 -3.75
C HIS A 336 -15.67 -11.45 -3.73
N TRP A 337 -16.20 -11.14 -2.55
CA TRP A 337 -17.61 -10.84 -2.36
C TRP A 337 -18.08 -9.56 -3.08
N GLN A 338 -17.18 -8.63 -3.40
CA GLN A 338 -17.53 -7.41 -4.14
C GLN A 338 -17.71 -7.64 -5.64
N THR A 339 -17.35 -8.81 -6.18
CA THR A 339 -17.34 -9.02 -7.63
C THR A 339 -18.71 -8.79 -8.28
N PRO A 340 -19.84 -9.27 -7.70
CA PRO A 340 -21.17 -8.95 -8.22
C PRO A 340 -21.45 -7.44 -8.26
N MET A 341 -20.95 -6.66 -7.29
CA MET A 341 -21.16 -5.21 -7.26
C MET A 341 -20.47 -4.52 -8.43
N TYR A 342 -19.25 -4.94 -8.78
CA TYR A 342 -18.53 -4.43 -9.94
C TYR A 342 -19.25 -4.80 -11.23
N VAL A 343 -19.62 -6.07 -11.41
CA VAL A 343 -20.34 -6.53 -12.60
C VAL A 343 -21.65 -5.78 -12.78
N VAL A 344 -22.46 -5.64 -11.73
CA VAL A 344 -23.73 -4.90 -11.78
C VAL A 344 -23.49 -3.43 -12.11
N SER A 345 -22.49 -2.80 -11.50
CA SER A 345 -22.19 -1.39 -11.76
C SER A 345 -21.74 -1.14 -13.20
N ILE A 346 -20.90 -2.02 -13.75
CA ILE A 346 -20.46 -1.95 -15.14
C ILE A 346 -21.65 -2.13 -16.07
N VAL A 347 -22.45 -3.20 -15.89
CA VAL A 347 -23.61 -3.48 -16.75
C VAL A 347 -24.65 -2.36 -16.69
N LEU A 348 -24.94 -1.83 -15.50
CA LEU A 348 -25.86 -0.70 -15.35
C LEU A 348 -25.30 0.59 -15.95
N GLY A 349 -23.99 0.85 -15.83
CA GLY A 349 -23.33 1.99 -16.45
C GLY A 349 -23.36 1.92 -17.98
N LEU A 350 -23.19 0.72 -18.55
CA LEU A 350 -23.32 0.49 -19.99
C LEU A 350 -24.78 0.65 -20.48
N TRP A 351 -25.75 0.20 -19.68
CA TRP A 351 -27.17 0.27 -20.05
C TRP A 351 -27.76 1.67 -19.86
N LEU A 352 -27.34 2.38 -18.81
CA LEU A 352 -27.76 3.74 -18.47
C LEU A 352 -26.52 4.61 -18.26
N PRO A 353 -25.94 5.18 -19.33
CA PRO A 353 -24.68 5.94 -19.26
C PRO A 353 -24.65 7.04 -18.19
N VAL A 354 -25.77 7.69 -17.90
CA VAL A 354 -25.86 8.72 -16.84
C VAL A 354 -25.46 8.19 -15.44
N LEU A 355 -25.56 6.88 -15.19
CA LEU A 355 -25.21 6.26 -13.92
C LEU A 355 -23.74 5.86 -13.81
N GLU A 356 -22.99 5.79 -14.92
CA GLU A 356 -21.63 5.22 -14.92
C GLU A 356 -20.67 5.96 -13.97
N ARG A 357 -20.57 7.28 -14.10
CA ARG A 357 -19.68 8.09 -13.24
C ARG A 357 -20.12 8.05 -11.76
N PRO A 358 -21.41 8.25 -11.41
CA PRO A 358 -21.88 8.02 -10.04
C PRO A 358 -21.55 6.63 -9.49
N LEU A 359 -21.70 5.57 -10.31
CA LEU A 359 -21.40 4.19 -9.91
C LEU A 359 -19.90 3.97 -9.70
N LEU A 360 -19.03 4.57 -10.53
CA LEU A 360 -17.58 4.57 -10.33
C LEU A 360 -17.20 5.15 -8.97
N TYR A 361 -17.70 6.35 -8.64
CA TYR A 361 -17.43 6.98 -7.35
C TYR A 361 -18.05 6.25 -6.17
N MET A 362 -19.26 5.69 -6.33
CA MET A 362 -19.89 4.84 -5.32
C MET A 362 -19.04 3.60 -5.03
N LEU A 363 -18.58 2.89 -6.07
CA LEU A 363 -17.67 1.76 -5.92
C LEU A 363 -16.37 2.18 -5.26
N LEU A 364 -15.77 3.30 -5.67
CA LEU A 364 -14.55 3.81 -5.05
C LEU A 364 -14.72 4.02 -3.54
N ILE A 365 -15.80 4.70 -3.13
CA ILE A 365 -16.10 4.97 -1.72
C ILE A 365 -16.34 3.65 -0.97
N VAL A 366 -17.20 2.77 -1.49
CA VAL A 366 -17.55 1.53 -0.79
C VAL A 366 -16.35 0.59 -0.69
N THR A 367 -15.59 0.43 -1.76
CA THR A 367 -14.38 -0.40 -1.77
C THR A 367 -13.31 0.16 -0.83
N THR A 368 -13.14 1.49 -0.78
CA THR A 368 -12.21 2.14 0.17
C THR A 368 -12.64 1.91 1.62
N LEU A 369 -13.89 2.22 1.97
CA LEU A 369 -14.39 2.07 3.33
C LEU A 369 -14.34 0.61 3.80
N THR A 370 -14.70 -0.33 2.93
CA THR A 370 -14.66 -1.77 3.26
C THR A 370 -13.23 -2.29 3.35
N HIS A 371 -12.28 -1.75 2.59
CA HIS A 371 -10.86 -2.06 2.71
C HIS A 371 -10.27 -1.53 4.03
N TRP A 372 -10.54 -0.28 4.40
CA TRP A 372 -10.12 0.28 5.69
C TRP A 372 -10.71 -0.50 6.87
N HIS A 373 -11.99 -0.83 6.78
CA HIS A 373 -12.66 -1.66 7.77
C HIS A 373 -12.03 -3.05 7.90
N TYR A 374 -11.72 -3.70 6.77
CA TYR A 374 -11.01 -4.97 6.73
C TYR A 374 -9.65 -4.88 7.42
N GLY A 375 -8.81 -3.92 7.02
CA GLY A 375 -7.48 -3.72 7.59
C GLY A 375 -7.51 -3.47 9.08
N ALA A 376 -8.31 -2.49 9.54
CA ALA A 376 -8.45 -2.17 10.95
C ALA A 376 -8.92 -3.37 11.78
N SER A 377 -9.91 -4.12 11.28
CA SER A 377 -10.46 -5.28 11.99
C SER A 377 -9.52 -6.47 12.03
N VAL A 378 -8.75 -6.72 10.95
CA VAL A 378 -7.74 -7.79 10.92
C VAL A 378 -6.60 -7.48 11.88
N VAL A 379 -6.09 -6.24 11.85
CA VAL A 379 -5.05 -5.77 12.76
C VAL A 379 -5.51 -5.84 14.21
N ASP A 380 -6.73 -5.41 14.52
CA ASP A 380 -7.28 -5.49 15.88
C ASP A 380 -7.40 -6.94 16.36
N GLN A 381 -7.91 -7.86 15.53
CA GLN A 381 -7.98 -9.29 15.85
C GLN A 381 -6.59 -9.89 16.14
N MET A 382 -5.58 -9.53 15.36
CA MET A 382 -4.21 -9.99 15.60
C MET A 382 -3.60 -9.36 16.85
N CYS A 383 -3.85 -8.08 17.10
CA CYS A 383 -3.46 -7.41 18.33
C CYS A 383 -4.10 -8.07 19.57
N GLU A 384 -5.37 -8.44 19.48
CA GLU A 384 -6.09 -9.17 20.54
C GLU A 384 -5.46 -10.55 20.78
N HIS A 385 -5.22 -11.32 19.71
CA HIS A 385 -4.61 -12.65 19.78
C HIS A 385 -3.18 -12.65 20.33
N PHE A 386 -2.33 -11.72 19.88
CA PHE A 386 -0.93 -11.62 20.33
C PHE A 386 -0.74 -10.78 21.60
N ASN A 387 -1.82 -10.30 22.22
CA ASN A 387 -1.81 -9.43 23.39
C ASN A 387 -0.93 -8.16 23.21
N ARG A 388 -1.17 -7.41 22.12
CA ARG A 388 -0.43 -6.20 21.75
C ARG A 388 -1.34 -5.01 21.49
N ILE A 389 -0.80 -3.81 21.66
CA ILE A 389 -1.43 -2.57 21.19
C ILE A 389 -0.72 -2.15 19.90
N CYS A 390 -1.46 -1.91 18.82
CA CYS A 390 -0.89 -1.77 17.47
C CYS A 390 0.25 -0.73 17.37
N PHE A 391 0.04 0.47 17.92
CA PHE A 391 0.96 1.61 17.78
C PHE A 391 1.80 1.90 19.03
N THR A 392 1.92 0.94 19.95
CA THR A 392 2.77 1.10 21.14
C THR A 392 3.59 -0.16 21.38
N VAL A 393 4.60 -0.05 22.23
CA VAL A 393 5.42 -1.19 22.65
C VAL A 393 4.80 -1.96 23.83
N HIS A 394 3.63 -1.55 24.31
CA HIS A 394 2.97 -2.12 25.47
C HIS A 394 2.04 -3.29 25.11
N LYS A 395 1.86 -4.20 26.07
CA LYS A 395 0.86 -5.27 26.00
C LYS A 395 -0.53 -4.70 26.31
N ARG A 396 -1.59 -5.37 25.86
CA ARG A 396 -2.95 -5.00 26.31
C ARG A 396 -3.09 -5.36 27.79
N VAL A 397 -3.72 -4.48 28.55
CA VAL A 397 -4.16 -4.78 29.91
C VAL A 397 -5.55 -5.39 29.79
N PRO A 398 -5.83 -6.57 30.37
CA PRO A 398 -7.17 -7.15 30.30
C PRO A 398 -8.18 -6.24 31.01
N ASP A 399 -9.37 -6.07 30.40
CA ASP A 399 -10.44 -5.16 30.87
C ASP A 399 -10.82 -5.35 32.36
N LYS A 400 -10.55 -6.52 32.94
CA LYS A 400 -10.82 -6.82 34.36
C LYS A 400 -9.94 -6.07 35.37
N GLU A 401 -8.80 -5.50 34.97
CA GLU A 401 -7.93 -4.73 35.89
C GLU A 401 -8.28 -3.24 35.94
N VAL A 402 -9.15 -2.74 35.05
CA VAL A 402 -9.53 -1.32 35.02
C VAL A 402 -10.61 -1.02 36.08
N GLU A 403 -11.43 -2.00 36.45
CA GLU A 403 -12.43 -1.87 37.53
C GLU A 403 -11.86 -1.98 38.95
N SER A 404 -10.59 -2.39 39.12
CA SER A 404 -10.00 -2.67 40.43
C SER A 404 -9.09 -1.58 41.00
N LYS A 405 -8.88 -0.46 40.29
CA LYS A 405 -8.18 0.69 40.88
C LYS A 405 -9.13 1.43 41.85
N PRO A 406 -8.85 1.45 43.17
CA PRO A 406 -9.65 2.24 44.08
C PRO A 406 -9.48 3.72 43.70
N GLN A 407 -10.59 4.44 43.53
CA GLN A 407 -10.55 5.90 43.59
C GLN A 407 -9.92 6.27 44.93
N VAL A 408 -8.69 6.77 44.90
CA VAL A 408 -8.05 7.38 46.07
C VAL A 408 -8.92 8.58 46.42
N LYS A 409 -9.78 8.42 47.44
CA LYS A 409 -10.44 9.53 48.10
C LYS A 409 -9.33 10.38 48.69
N LEU A 410 -9.14 11.59 48.17
CA LEU A 410 -8.42 12.63 48.89
C LEU A 410 -9.15 12.85 50.22
N GLN A 411 -8.56 12.39 51.33
CA GLN A 411 -8.88 12.90 52.65
C GLN A 411 -8.15 14.23 52.80
N GLU A 412 -8.92 15.31 52.73
CA GLU A 412 -8.49 16.61 53.23
C GLU A 412 -8.29 16.49 54.75
N HIS A 413 -7.09 16.78 55.23
CA HIS A 413 -6.83 17.07 56.64
C HIS A 413 -6.46 18.55 56.75
N PRO A 414 -7.34 19.41 57.29
CA PRO A 414 -6.97 20.74 57.72
C PRO A 414 -6.32 20.69 59.11
N ASP A 415 -5.44 21.66 59.34
CA ASP A 415 -4.84 22.02 60.63
C ASP A 415 -3.67 21.17 61.13
N GLU A 416 -2.44 21.64 60.84
CA GLU A 416 -1.37 21.79 61.83
C GLU A 416 -0.17 22.53 61.20
N LEU A 417 -0.28 23.87 61.10
CA LEU A 417 0.87 24.71 60.76
C LEU A 417 0.86 26.00 61.60
N LYS A 418 1.09 25.84 62.90
CA LYS A 418 1.54 26.93 63.79
C LYS A 418 2.36 26.35 64.93
N THR A 419 3.69 26.39 64.81
CA THR A 419 4.63 27.03 65.77
C THR A 419 6.06 26.50 65.57
N SER A 420 6.91 27.30 64.92
CA SER A 420 8.34 27.41 65.28
C SER A 420 8.97 28.65 64.63
N LEU A 421 8.58 29.82 65.13
CA LEU A 421 9.40 31.03 65.04
C LEU A 421 9.59 31.56 66.46
N LYS A 422 10.74 31.22 67.08
CA LYS A 422 11.60 32.11 67.89
C LYS A 422 12.65 31.34 68.69
N LYS A 423 13.89 31.85 68.62
CA LYS A 423 15.13 31.57 69.39
C LYS A 423 15.88 30.31 68.90
N ASP A 424 17.13 30.37 68.47
CA ASP A 424 18.25 31.29 68.74
C ASP A 424 18.94 31.81 67.47
#